data_AF-A0A838SSE1-F1
#
_entry.id   AF-A0A838SSE1-F1
#
_cell.length_a   1.000
_cell.length_b   1.000
_cell.length_c   1.000
_cell.angle_alpha   90.00
_cell.angle_beta   90.00
_cell.angle_gamma   90.00
#
_symmetry.space_group_name_H-M   'P 1'
#
loop_
_entity.id
_entity.type
_entity.pdbx_description
1 polymer ?
#
loop_
_entity_poly.entity_id
_entity_poly.type
_entity_poly.pdbx_seq_one_letter_code
_entity_poly.pdbx_strand_id
1 'polypeptide(L)' 'PHYASWLNRIEAQFTALRHFCLDGTDHESHEAQAFLIRRYIASRNRHAQDRMLREVVKRANVA' A
#
# COMPACT_ATOMS: atom_id res chain seq x y z
N PRO A 1 -0.03 -13.58 -23.54
CA PRO A 1 0.36 -13.44 -22.11
C PRO A 1 1.40 -12.32 -21.94
N HIS A 2 0.96 -11.14 -21.50
CA HIS A 2 1.81 -10.01 -21.13
C HIS A 2 1.45 -9.61 -19.69
N TYR A 3 1.70 -10.50 -18.73
CA TYR A 3 1.68 -10.12 -17.33
C TYR A 3 3.08 -9.60 -17.01
N ALA A 4 3.24 -8.28 -17.10
CA ALA A 4 4.52 -7.63 -16.88
C ALA A 4 5.05 -7.99 -15.49
N SER A 5 6.18 -8.71 -15.44
CA SER A 5 6.88 -9.11 -14.20
C SER A 5 7.32 -7.92 -13.34
N TRP A 6 7.38 -6.73 -13.94
CA TRP A 6 7.62 -5.46 -13.26
C TRP A 6 6.46 -5.02 -12.36
N LEU A 7 5.20 -5.26 -12.79
CA LEU A 7 4.02 -4.91 -11.99
C LEU A 7 3.98 -5.74 -10.70
N ASN A 8 4.33 -7.03 -10.81
CA ASN A 8 4.34 -7.96 -9.69
C ASN A 8 5.32 -7.55 -8.55
N ARG A 9 6.45 -6.89 -8.87
CA ARG A 9 7.39 -6.39 -7.83
C ARG A 9 6.91 -5.12 -7.13
N ILE A 10 6.17 -4.26 -7.83
CA ILE A 10 5.59 -3.07 -7.20
C ILE A 10 4.27 -3.39 -6.50
N GLU A 11 3.58 -4.46 -6.90
CA GLU A 11 2.34 -4.95 -6.30
C GLU A 11 2.47 -5.16 -4.79
N ALA A 12 3.57 -5.76 -4.31
CA ALA A 12 3.83 -5.92 -2.86
C ALA A 12 3.82 -4.58 -2.09
N GLN A 13 4.20 -3.47 -2.74
CA GLN A 13 4.18 -2.13 -2.15
C GLN A 13 2.78 -1.51 -2.16
N PHE A 14 1.90 -2.00 -3.04
CA PHE A 14 0.51 -1.56 -3.20
C PHE A 14 -0.49 -2.47 -2.50
N THR A 15 -0.11 -3.69 -2.06
CA THR A 15 -0.98 -4.61 -1.33
C THR A 15 -1.56 -3.98 -0.07
N ALA A 16 -0.73 -3.31 0.74
CA ALA A 16 -1.20 -2.62 1.95
C ALA A 16 -2.09 -1.40 1.62
N LEU A 17 -1.79 -0.67 0.53
CA LEU A 17 -2.65 0.42 0.05
C LEU A 17 -4.02 -0.12 -0.40
N ARG A 18 -4.02 -1.23 -1.14
CA ARG A 18 -5.23 -1.90 -1.62
C ARG A 18 -6.08 -2.38 -0.46
N HIS A 19 -5.51 -3.09 0.51
CA HIS A 19 -6.28 -3.50 1.70
C HIS A 19 -6.81 -2.33 2.52
N PHE A 20 -6.03 -1.25 2.69
CA PHE A 20 -6.45 -0.15 3.56
C PHE A 20 -7.39 0.85 2.88
N CYS A 21 -7.30 0.99 1.56
CA CYS A 21 -8.02 2.03 0.81
C CYS A 21 -9.00 1.48 -0.23
N LEU A 22 -8.97 0.19 -0.59
CA LEU A 22 -9.73 -0.36 -1.72
C LEU A 22 -10.49 -1.65 -1.39
N ASP A 23 -10.01 -2.46 -0.44
CA ASP A 23 -10.58 -3.76 -0.07
C ASP A 23 -11.48 -3.57 1.16
N GLY A 24 -12.80 -3.51 0.95
CA GLY A 24 -13.81 -3.50 2.02
C GLY A 24 -14.66 -2.23 2.13
N THR A 25 -14.52 -1.27 1.22
CA THR A 25 -15.26 -0.01 1.26
C THR A 25 -15.82 0.27 -0.11
N ASP A 26 -17.12 0.02 -0.26
CA ASP A 26 -17.90 0.61 -1.35
C ASP A 26 -17.90 2.12 -1.08
N HIS A 27 -16.89 2.82 -1.62
CA HIS A 27 -16.70 4.24 -1.33
C HIS A 27 -17.87 4.99 -1.96
N GLU A 28 -18.67 5.64 -1.13
CA GLU A 28 -19.81 6.46 -1.53
C GLU A 28 -19.42 7.57 -2.54
N SER A 29 -18.13 7.95 -2.59
CA SER A 29 -17.60 8.87 -3.58
C SER A 29 -16.09 8.72 -3.83
N HIS A 30 -15.62 9.21 -5.00
CA HIS A 30 -14.20 9.32 -5.32
C HIS A 30 -13.41 10.19 -4.34
N GLU A 31 -14.06 11.12 -3.65
CA GLU A 31 -13.41 12.01 -2.67
C GLU A 31 -13.03 11.24 -1.39
N ALA A 32 -13.88 10.31 -0.94
CA ALA A 32 -13.60 9.44 0.19
C ALA A 32 -12.39 8.53 -0.08
N GLN A 33 -12.32 7.97 -1.29
CA GLN A 33 -11.18 7.18 -1.73
C GLN A 33 -9.88 8.02 -1.75
N ALA A 34 -9.93 9.24 -2.30
CA ALA A 34 -8.78 10.14 -2.31
C ALA A 34 -8.33 10.56 -0.90
N PHE A 35 -9.26 10.74 0.04
CA PHE A 35 -8.96 11.01 1.43
C PHE A 35 -8.20 9.85 2.10
N LEU A 36 -8.65 8.61 1.88
CA LEU A 36 -7.99 7.43 2.44
C LEU A 36 -6.59 7.21 1.88
N ILE A 37 -6.40 7.41 0.57
CA ILE A 37 -5.08 7.36 -0.07
C ILE A 37 -4.14 8.39 0.57
N ARG A 38 -4.59 9.64 0.75
CA ARG A 38 -3.78 10.69 1.40
C ARG A 38 -3.47 10.35 2.86
N ARG A 39 -4.43 9.82 3.61
CA ARG A 39 -4.25 9.39 5.00
C ARG A 39 -3.24 8.25 5.12
N TYR A 40 -3.31 7.28 4.21
CA TYR A 40 -2.35 6.17 4.13
C TYR A 40 -0.93 6.66 3.83
N ILE A 41 -0.75 7.52 2.81
CA ILE A 41 0.57 8.09 2.47
C ILE A 41 1.14 8.87 3.66
N ALA A 42 0.33 9.68 4.33
CA ALA A 42 0.76 10.45 5.49
C ALA A 42 1.18 9.54 6.66
N SER A 43 0.43 8.46 6.92
CA SER A 43 0.80 7.45 7.92
C SER A 43 2.12 6.76 7.55
N ARG A 44 2.23 6.26 6.31
CA ARG A 44 3.44 5.59 5.81
C ARG A 44 4.67 6.48 5.91
N ASN A 45 4.54 7.76 5.58
CA ASN A 45 5.65 8.71 5.64
C ASN A 45 6.05 9.05 7.09
N ARG A 46 5.09 9.12 8.02
CA ARG A 46 5.38 9.29 9.45
C ARG A 46 6.10 8.07 10.04
N HIS A 47 5.70 6.87 9.64
CA HIS A 47 6.29 5.62 10.11
C HIS A 47 7.44 5.12 9.22
N ALA A 48 7.94 5.94 8.28
CA ALA A 48 9.04 5.57 7.39
C ALA A 48 10.37 5.31 8.15
N GLN A 49 10.48 5.81 9.39
CA GLN A 49 11.62 5.56 10.27
C GLN A 49 11.38 4.52 11.35
N ASP A 50 10.19 3.94 11.38
CA ASP A 50 9.86 2.88 12.32
C ASP A 50 10.69 1.61 12.00
N ARG A 51 11.56 1.24 12.95
CA ARG A 51 12.49 0.12 12.79
C ARG A 51 11.75 -1.21 12.63
N MET A 52 10.61 -1.39 13.31
CA MET A 52 9.82 -2.61 13.24
C MET A 52 9.11 -2.71 11.89
N LEU A 53 8.54 -1.61 11.42
CA LEU A 53 7.88 -1.54 10.11
C LEU A 53 8.88 -1.81 8.96
N ARG A 54 10.10 -1.28 9.07
CA ARG A 54 11.18 -1.52 8.10
C ARG A 54 11.60 -2.98 8.02
N GLU A 55 11.74 -3.67 9.15
CA GLU A 55 12.11 -5.09 9.16
C GLU A 55 10.99 -5.98 8.58
N VAL A 56 9.73 -5.66 8.85
CA VAL A 56 8.58 -6.37 8.25
C VAL A 56 8.58 -6.18 6.73
N VAL A 57 8.74 -4.95 6.24
CA VAL A 57 8.82 -4.65 4.80
C VAL A 57 10.03 -5.31 4.15
N LYS A 58 11.19 -5.31 4.81
CA LYS A 58 12.41 -5.95 4.32
C LYS A 58 12.24 -7.46 4.18
N ARG A 59 11.59 -8.12 5.14
CA ARG A 59 11.27 -9.56 5.06
C ARG A 59 10.29 -9.87 3.93
N ALA A 60 9.28 -9.02 3.73
CA ALA A 60 8.32 -9.18 2.63
C ALA A 60 8.95 -8.99 1.24
N ASN A 61 10.01 -8.20 1.11
CA ASN A 61 10.72 -7.95 -0.15
C ASN A 61 11.78 -9.01 -0.52
N VAL A 62 12.12 -9.92 0.41
CA VAL A 62 13.18 -10.94 0.22
C VAL A 62 12.59 -12.31 -0.18
N ALA A 63 11.27 -12.50 -0.04
CA ALA A 63 10.53 -13.66 -0.55
C ALA A 63 10.08 -13.44 -2.00
#